data_AF-A0A834L926-F1
#
_entry.id   AF-A0A834L926-F1
#
_cell.length_a   1.000
_cell.length_b   1.000
_cell.length_c   1.000
_cell.angle_alpha   90.00
_cell.angle_beta   90.00
_cell.angle_gamma   90.00
#
_symmetry.space_group_name_H-M   'P 1'
#
loop_
_entity.id
_entity.type
_entity.pdbx_description
1 polymer ?
#
loop_
_entity_poly.entity_id
_entity_poly.type
_entity_poly.pdbx_seq_one_letter_code
_entity_poly.pdbx_strand_id
1 'polypeptide(L)'
;MSSLKKSPLNNNAKQTSVNPKNPGYSTPNPFDSDDELDHKTTRKPARKTTSEPTLDTPNFSASPLDDIAGKQTTSSSYSHYSTARNRYKSDFHDSGGIENQSVQELENYAVYKSEETTKTVESCLKIAEDMRENATKTLVNLHQQGEQLTRTHMVAADLDHDLSRGEKLLGSLGGLFSKTWKPKRTSPIIGPVIIRDDPTHRRGNHLEQREKLGLGPTSKGQSNTRTPLPEPTNALQKVEVEKAKQDDGLSDISNILGDLKDMALDMGSEIDRQNEAMGHVQQDVDVLNTRVLGANRRARRLLGK
;
A
#
# COMPACT_ATOMS: atom_id res chain seq x y z
N MET A 1 -65.77 1.16 28.66
CA MET A 1 -66.94 2.06 28.62
C MET A 1 -66.45 3.48 28.85
N SER A 2 -66.81 4.41 27.96
CA SER A 2 -66.70 5.88 28.06
C SER A 2 -65.33 6.53 28.29
N SER A 3 -64.99 7.73 27.81
CA SER A 3 -65.51 8.65 26.78
C SER A 3 -64.54 9.84 26.68
N LEU A 4 -64.31 10.30 25.44
CA LEU A 4 -63.92 11.64 24.96
C LEU A 4 -63.88 12.85 25.92
N LYS A 5 -62.91 13.77 25.66
CA LYS A 5 -63.09 15.21 25.27
C LYS A 5 -61.70 15.89 25.11
N LYS A 6 -61.28 16.34 23.90
CA LYS A 6 -61.42 17.69 23.24
C LYS A 6 -60.69 18.89 23.92
N SER A 7 -59.57 19.33 23.28
CA SER A 7 -59.10 20.69 22.86
C SER A 7 -59.30 21.96 23.73
N PRO A 8 -58.41 23.00 23.66
CA PRO A 8 -58.33 23.89 22.47
C PRO A 8 -56.96 24.48 22.05
N LEU A 9 -56.95 25.01 20.82
CA LEU A 9 -55.93 25.87 20.19
C LEU A 9 -55.73 27.20 20.95
N ASN A 10 -54.53 27.79 20.83
CA ASN A 10 -54.40 29.25 20.79
C ASN A 10 -53.46 29.71 19.67
N ASN A 11 -53.83 30.85 19.09
CA ASN A 11 -53.39 31.43 17.84
C ASN A 11 -52.34 32.54 18.03
N ASN A 12 -51.48 32.68 17.02
CA ASN A 12 -50.95 33.91 16.40
C ASN A 12 -50.35 35.04 17.26
N ALA A 13 -49.09 35.39 16.95
CA ALA A 13 -48.64 36.78 16.86
C ALA A 13 -47.58 36.96 15.74
N LYS A 14 -47.95 37.82 14.79
CA LYS A 14 -47.18 38.54 13.75
C LYS A 14 -46.01 39.33 14.40
N GLN A 15 -44.96 39.87 13.76
CA GLN A 15 -44.48 40.15 12.41
C GLN A 15 -43.10 40.81 12.62
N THR A 16 -42.10 40.59 11.78
CA THR A 16 -41.15 41.66 11.38
C THR A 16 -40.43 41.30 10.08
N SER A 17 -40.64 42.17 9.09
CA SER A 17 -39.91 42.32 7.83
C SER A 17 -38.43 42.63 8.10
N VAL A 18 -37.50 42.04 7.33
CA VAL A 18 -36.44 42.73 6.55
C VAL A 18 -35.81 41.72 5.58
N ASN A 19 -35.78 42.07 4.29
CA ASN A 19 -35.00 41.40 3.24
C ASN A 19 -33.59 42.01 3.20
N PRO A 20 -32.50 41.22 3.04
CA PRO A 20 -31.59 41.55 1.95
C PRO A 20 -30.97 40.34 1.24
N LYS A 21 -31.03 40.41 -0.09
CA LYS A 21 -29.97 40.12 -1.07
C LYS A 21 -29.12 38.84 -0.88
N ASN A 22 -29.44 37.88 -1.73
CA ASN A 22 -28.70 36.67 -2.09
C ASN A 22 -27.32 36.96 -2.71
N PRO A 23 -26.24 36.25 -2.33
CA PRO A 23 -25.18 35.88 -3.25
C PRO A 23 -25.15 34.35 -3.39
N GLY A 24 -25.43 33.87 -4.61
CA GLY A 24 -25.36 32.45 -4.93
C GLY A 24 -23.91 31.95 -4.92
N TYR A 25 -23.66 30.89 -4.15
CA TYR A 25 -22.47 30.05 -4.32
C TYR A 25 -22.88 28.80 -5.08
N SER A 26 -22.52 28.78 -6.36
CA SER A 26 -22.60 27.62 -7.23
C SER A 26 -21.38 26.74 -6.97
N THR A 27 -21.59 25.53 -6.46
CA THR A 27 -20.57 24.46 -6.47
C THR A 27 -20.32 24.02 -7.92
N PRO A 28 -19.06 23.95 -8.41
CA PRO A 28 -18.80 23.45 -9.75
C PRO A 28 -18.79 21.91 -9.78
N ASN A 29 -19.51 21.34 -10.74
CA ASN A 29 -19.45 19.92 -11.09
C ASN A 29 -18.13 19.58 -11.80
N PRO A 30 -17.51 18.42 -11.54
CA PRO A 30 -16.14 18.10 -11.97
C PRO A 30 -16.05 17.44 -13.36
N PHE A 31 -17.04 17.61 -14.24
CA PHE A 31 -17.14 16.87 -15.51
C PHE A 31 -17.37 17.74 -16.75
N ASP A 32 -17.02 19.03 -16.70
CA ASP A 32 -17.20 19.90 -17.87
C ASP A 32 -15.85 20.55 -18.26
N SER A 33 -15.19 19.95 -19.23
CA SER A 33 -14.16 20.61 -20.04
C SER A 33 -14.30 20.05 -21.44
N ASP A 34 -15.12 20.76 -22.20
CA ASP A 34 -15.21 20.69 -23.65
C ASP A 34 -14.02 21.49 -24.21
N ASP A 35 -13.17 20.82 -25.00
CA ASP A 35 -12.24 21.48 -25.92
C ASP A 35 -12.34 20.73 -27.26
N GLU A 36 -13.16 21.30 -28.15
CA GLU A 36 -13.23 20.97 -29.57
C GLU A 36 -11.95 21.46 -30.27
N LEU A 37 -11.15 20.56 -30.83
CA LEU A 37 -10.35 20.85 -32.04
C LEU A 37 -10.25 19.60 -32.94
N ASP A 38 -10.94 19.69 -34.08
CA ASP A 38 -10.90 18.76 -35.20
C ASP A 38 -9.56 18.81 -35.96
N HIS A 39 -8.94 17.64 -36.24
CA HIS A 39 -8.80 17.10 -37.60
C HIS A 39 -7.88 15.84 -37.68
N LYS A 40 -8.53 14.72 -38.01
CA LYS A 40 -8.15 13.71 -39.04
C LYS A 40 -6.75 13.05 -38.99
N THR A 41 -6.68 11.78 -38.57
CA THR A 41 -6.21 10.66 -39.45
C THR A 41 -6.50 9.25 -38.89
N THR A 42 -7.27 8.48 -39.68
CA THR A 42 -7.21 7.02 -39.96
C THR A 42 -7.28 5.97 -38.83
N ARG A 43 -8.37 5.18 -38.87
CA ARG A 43 -8.63 3.93 -38.12
C ARG A 43 -7.80 2.73 -38.61
N LYS A 44 -7.35 1.83 -37.70
CA LYS A 44 -7.52 0.33 -37.72
C LYS A 44 -6.82 -0.37 -36.51
N PRO A 45 -7.09 -1.67 -36.19
CA PRO A 45 -7.60 -2.09 -34.87
C PRO A 45 -6.65 -2.87 -33.93
N ALA A 46 -7.07 -2.93 -32.66
CA ALA A 46 -6.90 -3.93 -31.59
C ALA A 46 -5.60 -4.76 -31.50
N ARG A 47 -4.83 -4.54 -30.41
CA ARG A 47 -3.88 -5.53 -29.88
C ARG A 47 -3.96 -5.57 -28.34
N LYS A 48 -4.09 -6.81 -27.86
CA LYS A 48 -4.13 -7.29 -26.46
C LYS A 48 -3.15 -6.56 -25.54
N THR A 49 -3.61 -6.13 -24.37
CA THR A 49 -2.77 -5.74 -23.24
C THR A 49 -2.24 -6.99 -22.54
N THR A 50 -1.04 -7.43 -22.91
CA THR A 50 -0.17 -8.21 -22.04
C THR A 50 0.84 -7.22 -21.47
N SER A 51 0.65 -6.84 -20.21
CA SER A 51 1.64 -6.08 -19.45
C SER A 51 2.58 -7.05 -18.76
N GLU A 52 3.78 -7.22 -19.31
CA GLU A 52 4.94 -7.76 -18.58
C GLU A 52 5.42 -6.70 -17.57
N PRO A 53 5.85 -7.09 -16.36
CA PRO A 53 6.44 -6.15 -15.42
C PRO A 53 7.90 -5.88 -15.84
N THR A 54 8.21 -4.63 -16.14
CA THR A 54 9.58 -4.18 -16.35
C THR A 54 10.32 -4.30 -15.02
N LEU A 55 11.25 -5.25 -14.92
CA LEU A 55 12.23 -5.31 -13.84
C LEU A 55 13.27 -4.23 -14.12
N ASP A 56 13.14 -3.10 -13.43
CA ASP A 56 14.21 -2.12 -13.34
C ASP A 56 15.34 -2.71 -12.48
N THR A 57 16.33 -3.31 -13.14
CA THR A 57 17.63 -3.59 -12.52
C THR A 57 18.36 -2.27 -12.33
N PRO A 58 18.73 -1.86 -11.09
CA PRO A 58 19.57 -0.70 -10.91
C PRO A 58 20.99 -1.02 -11.40
N ASN A 59 21.39 -0.31 -12.45
CA ASN A 59 22.71 -0.37 -13.05
C ASN A 59 23.68 0.40 -12.17
N PHE A 60 24.42 -0.28 -11.30
CA PHE A 60 25.47 0.35 -10.48
C PHE A 60 26.80 0.33 -11.22
N SER A 61 27.02 1.34 -12.05
CA SER A 61 28.36 1.74 -12.47
C SER A 61 28.64 3.16 -12.03
N ALA A 62 29.69 3.31 -11.22
CA ALA A 62 30.36 4.55 -10.81
C ALA A 62 29.58 5.52 -9.92
N SER A 63 29.89 5.51 -8.62
CA SER A 63 29.56 6.57 -7.65
C SER A 63 30.27 7.89 -8.00
N PRO A 64 29.56 9.03 -8.07
CA PRO A 64 30.17 10.35 -8.06
C PRO A 64 29.64 11.14 -6.86
N LEU A 65 30.21 10.93 -5.68
CA LEU A 65 29.97 11.75 -4.50
C LEU A 65 31.26 11.80 -3.68
N ASP A 66 32.16 12.68 -4.09
CA ASP A 66 33.26 13.15 -3.26
C ASP A 66 33.51 14.61 -3.65
N ASP A 67 32.83 15.52 -2.98
CA ASP A 67 33.31 16.88 -2.76
C ASP A 67 32.41 17.53 -1.70
N ILE A 68 32.97 17.73 -0.50
CA ILE A 68 32.85 18.90 0.37
C ILE A 68 33.33 18.48 1.78
N ALA A 69 34.61 18.71 2.06
CA ALA A 69 35.12 18.95 3.41
C ALA A 69 36.48 19.66 3.35
N GLY A 70 36.46 20.95 3.00
CA GLY A 70 37.60 21.82 3.17
C GLY A 70 37.77 22.23 4.62
N LYS A 71 38.75 21.67 5.33
CA LYS A 71 39.53 22.42 6.33
C LYS A 71 40.92 21.81 6.54
N GLN A 72 41.91 22.65 6.27
CA GLN A 72 43.35 22.40 6.20
C GLN A 72 43.91 21.61 7.40
N THR A 73 44.51 20.44 7.12
CA THR A 73 45.68 19.89 7.81
C THR A 73 46.28 18.76 6.95
N THR A 74 47.59 18.84 6.65
CA THR A 74 48.45 17.82 6.00
C THR A 74 48.02 17.23 4.63
N SER A 75 48.38 17.93 3.55
CA SER A 75 48.06 17.56 2.15
C SER A 75 48.81 16.33 1.59
N SER A 76 49.95 15.92 2.17
CA SER A 76 50.71 14.76 1.68
C SER A 76 50.18 13.41 2.19
N SER A 77 49.73 13.32 3.44
CA SER A 77 49.24 12.06 4.00
C SER A 77 47.91 11.65 3.39
N TYR A 78 47.00 12.60 3.14
CA TYR A 78 45.73 12.33 2.46
C TYR A 78 45.92 11.91 1.00
N SER A 79 46.89 12.50 0.29
CA SER A 79 47.21 12.12 -1.09
C SER A 79 47.85 10.74 -1.19
N HIS A 80 48.68 10.34 -0.22
CA HIS A 80 49.24 8.99 -0.16
C HIS A 80 48.18 7.93 0.17
N TYR A 81 47.25 8.23 1.08
CA TYR A 81 46.14 7.33 1.39
C TYR A 81 45.17 7.18 0.21
N SER A 82 44.85 8.26 -0.52
CA SER A 82 43.94 8.21 -1.67
C SER A 82 44.56 7.50 -2.89
N THR A 83 45.85 7.72 -3.15
CA THR A 83 46.57 7.01 -4.22
C THR A 83 46.73 5.52 -3.91
N ALA A 84 47.00 5.14 -2.66
CA ALA A 84 47.00 3.73 -2.24
C ALA A 84 45.63 3.08 -2.40
N ARG A 85 44.54 3.76 -1.99
CA ARG A 85 43.17 3.27 -2.17
C ARG A 85 42.80 3.06 -3.64
N ASN A 86 43.27 3.94 -4.53
CA ASN A 86 43.04 3.77 -5.97
C ASN A 86 43.76 2.54 -6.54
N ARG A 87 44.95 2.18 -6.03
CA ARG A 87 45.61 0.91 -6.41
C ARG A 87 44.85 -0.31 -5.92
N TYR A 88 44.26 -0.22 -4.72
CA TYR A 88 43.46 -1.30 -4.16
C TYR A 88 42.14 -1.51 -4.91
N LYS A 89 41.58 -0.46 -5.52
CA LYS A 89 40.39 -0.58 -6.39
C LYS A 89 40.62 -1.45 -7.62
N SER A 90 41.83 -1.47 -8.18
CA SER A 90 42.18 -2.32 -9.33
C SER A 90 42.74 -3.68 -8.93
N ASP A 91 42.59 -4.10 -7.66
CA ASP A 91 43.05 -5.40 -7.15
C ASP A 91 44.51 -5.73 -7.53
N PHE A 92 45.36 -4.69 -7.60
CA PHE A 92 46.77 -4.76 -8.03
C PHE A 92 47.03 -5.23 -9.47
N HIS A 93 46.02 -5.26 -10.34
CA HIS A 93 46.22 -5.60 -11.76
C HIS A 93 47.25 -4.69 -12.43
N ASP A 94 47.23 -3.40 -12.13
CA ASP A 94 48.18 -2.42 -12.68
C ASP A 94 49.57 -2.49 -12.04
N SER A 95 49.70 -3.22 -10.92
CA SER A 95 50.92 -3.31 -10.11
C SER A 95 51.59 -4.69 -10.21
N GLY A 96 51.17 -5.51 -11.18
CA GLY A 96 51.75 -6.83 -11.45
C GLY A 96 51.20 -7.96 -10.58
N GLY A 97 50.02 -7.80 -9.97
CA GLY A 97 49.40 -8.85 -9.16
C GLY A 97 49.74 -8.78 -7.67
N ILE A 98 49.02 -9.59 -6.87
CA ILE A 98 49.09 -9.60 -5.40
C ILE A 98 50.42 -10.17 -4.89
N GLU A 99 51.00 -11.11 -5.65
CA GLU A 99 52.27 -11.78 -5.37
C GLU A 99 53.49 -10.86 -5.44
N ASN A 100 53.37 -9.72 -6.12
CA ASN A 100 54.44 -8.74 -6.27
C ASN A 100 54.34 -7.58 -5.27
N GLN A 101 53.44 -7.66 -4.29
CA GLN A 101 53.24 -6.63 -3.27
C GLN A 101 53.97 -6.94 -1.96
N SER A 102 54.28 -5.90 -1.21
CA SER A 102 54.84 -6.06 0.14
C SER A 102 53.78 -6.52 1.14
N VAL A 103 54.19 -7.19 2.21
CA VAL A 103 53.28 -7.64 3.28
C VAL A 103 52.47 -6.47 3.86
N GLN A 104 53.08 -5.30 4.03
CA GLN A 104 52.39 -4.10 4.51
C GLN A 104 51.31 -3.60 3.54
N GLU A 105 51.55 -3.72 2.22
CA GLU A 105 50.56 -3.34 1.21
C GLU A 105 49.40 -4.35 1.17
N LEU A 106 49.68 -5.64 1.38
CA LEU A 106 48.66 -6.69 1.52
C LEU A 106 47.81 -6.52 2.79
N GLU A 107 48.42 -6.13 3.91
CA GLU A 107 47.71 -5.81 5.15
C GLU A 107 46.76 -4.62 4.97
N ASN A 108 47.23 -3.54 4.34
CA ASN A 108 46.42 -2.37 4.03
C ASN A 108 45.29 -2.70 3.04
N TYR A 109 45.56 -3.56 2.05
CA TYR A 109 44.56 -4.04 1.11
C TYR A 109 43.47 -4.89 1.79
N ALA A 110 43.85 -5.78 2.71
CA ALA A 110 42.89 -6.58 3.48
C ALA A 110 41.96 -5.68 4.30
N VAL A 111 42.53 -4.66 4.97
CA VAL A 111 41.76 -3.62 5.65
C VAL A 111 40.82 -2.92 4.67
N TYR A 112 41.32 -2.43 3.53
CA TYR A 112 40.51 -1.75 2.54
C TYR A 112 39.33 -2.60 2.04
N LYS A 113 39.57 -3.87 1.67
CA LYS A 113 38.51 -4.77 1.19
C LYS A 113 37.49 -5.08 2.30
N SER A 114 37.94 -5.20 3.55
CA SER A 114 37.02 -5.35 4.69
C SER A 114 36.13 -4.12 4.87
N GLU A 115 36.67 -2.90 4.80
CA GLU A 115 35.88 -1.66 4.87
C GLU A 115 34.87 -1.54 3.72
N GLU A 116 35.25 -1.88 2.48
CA GLU A 116 34.33 -1.88 1.33
C GLU A 116 33.20 -2.91 1.50
N THR A 117 33.52 -4.07 2.05
CA THR A 117 32.53 -5.10 2.38
C THR A 117 31.55 -4.59 3.45
N THR A 118 32.05 -3.95 4.51
CA THR A 118 31.21 -3.34 5.55
C THR A 118 30.26 -2.30 4.96
N LYS A 119 30.75 -1.39 4.11
CA LYS A 119 29.87 -0.39 3.43
C LYS A 119 28.80 -1.04 2.57
N THR A 120 29.12 -2.17 1.94
CA THR A 120 28.16 -2.93 1.12
C THR A 120 27.08 -3.55 2.02
N VAL A 121 27.46 -4.12 3.16
CA VAL A 121 26.51 -4.63 4.18
C VAL A 121 25.62 -3.51 4.72
N GLU A 122 26.18 -2.35 5.06
CA GLU A 122 25.40 -1.17 5.51
C GLU A 122 24.40 -0.70 4.44
N SER A 123 24.81 -0.72 3.17
CA SER A 123 23.92 -0.36 2.05
C SER A 123 22.77 -1.37 1.92
N CYS A 124 23.05 -2.67 2.02
CA CYS A 124 22.02 -3.71 2.02
C CYS A 124 21.06 -3.58 3.22
N LEU A 125 21.59 -3.26 4.40
CA LEU A 125 20.77 -3.05 5.60
C LEU A 125 19.78 -1.91 5.39
N LYS A 126 20.25 -0.76 4.88
CA LYS A 126 19.38 0.38 4.55
C LYS A 126 18.27 0.01 3.57
N ILE A 127 18.58 -0.78 2.54
CA ILE A 127 17.57 -1.27 1.59
C ILE A 127 16.56 -2.18 2.28
N ALA A 128 17.02 -3.11 3.12
CA ALA A 128 16.14 -4.01 3.85
C ALA A 128 15.20 -3.26 4.80
N GLU A 129 15.69 -2.22 5.48
CA GLU A 129 14.87 -1.36 6.34
C GLU A 129 13.79 -0.60 5.56
N ASP A 130 14.14 -0.02 4.42
CA ASP A 130 13.18 0.66 3.53
C ASP A 130 12.13 -0.32 3.00
N MET A 131 12.54 -1.54 2.60
CA MET A 131 11.61 -2.59 2.20
C MET A 131 10.63 -2.95 3.33
N ARG A 132 11.09 -3.01 4.58
CA ARG A 132 10.24 -3.31 5.75
C ARG A 132 9.23 -2.20 6.02
N GLU A 133 9.63 -0.94 5.89
CA GLU A 133 8.72 0.20 6.01
C GLU A 133 7.65 0.17 4.90
N ASN A 134 8.06 -0.06 3.66
CA ASN A 134 7.14 -0.14 2.53
C ASN A 134 6.18 -1.34 2.65
N ALA A 135 6.66 -2.51 3.09
CA ALA A 135 5.82 -3.66 3.36
C ALA A 135 4.78 -3.39 4.46
N THR A 136 5.16 -2.63 5.50
CA THR A 136 4.24 -2.21 6.57
C THR A 136 3.09 -1.37 6.01
N LYS A 137 3.40 -0.35 5.19
CA LYS A 137 2.38 0.50 4.55
C LYS A 137 1.47 -0.31 3.63
N THR A 138 2.04 -1.24 2.85
CA THR A 138 1.27 -2.14 1.97
C THR A 138 0.29 -3.00 2.76
N LEU A 139 0.72 -3.58 3.88
CA LEU A 139 -0.17 -4.36 4.76
C LEU A 139 -1.34 -3.54 5.30
N VAL A 140 -1.09 -2.30 5.73
CA VAL A 140 -2.19 -1.44 6.20
C VAL A 140 -3.15 -1.10 5.06
N ASN A 141 -2.63 -0.79 3.87
CA ASN A 141 -3.46 -0.53 2.70
C ASN A 141 -4.29 -1.77 2.31
N LEU A 142 -3.73 -2.97 2.36
CA LEU A 142 -4.46 -4.21 2.12
C LEU A 142 -5.57 -4.38 3.14
N HIS A 143 -5.30 -4.19 4.43
CA HIS A 143 -6.32 -4.28 5.47
C HIS A 143 -7.49 -3.31 5.23
N GLN A 144 -7.19 -2.05 4.92
CA GLN A 144 -8.21 -1.05 4.60
C GLN A 144 -9.06 -1.42 3.38
N GLN A 145 -8.45 -2.00 2.34
CA GLN A 145 -9.15 -2.50 1.16
C GLN A 145 -10.09 -3.67 1.51
N GLY A 146 -9.64 -4.61 2.33
CA GLY A 146 -10.47 -5.72 2.82
C GLY A 146 -11.69 -5.23 3.61
N GLU A 147 -11.54 -4.18 4.42
CA GLU A 147 -12.64 -3.53 5.11
C GLU A 147 -13.62 -2.83 4.15
N GLN A 148 -13.12 -2.17 3.10
CA GLN A 148 -13.98 -1.58 2.07
C GLN A 148 -14.78 -2.65 1.30
N LEU A 149 -14.15 -3.78 1.00
CA LEU A 149 -14.80 -4.91 0.36
C LEU A 149 -15.91 -5.50 1.24
N THR A 150 -15.65 -5.63 2.54
CA THR A 150 -16.64 -6.05 3.55
C THR A 150 -17.83 -5.07 3.61
N ARG A 151 -17.57 -3.75 3.58
CA ARG A 151 -18.64 -2.73 3.50
C ARG A 151 -19.46 -2.86 2.23
N THR A 152 -18.81 -3.11 1.10
CA THR A 152 -19.49 -3.28 -0.19
C THR A 152 -20.45 -4.46 -0.16
N HIS A 153 -20.02 -5.57 0.41
CA HIS A 153 -20.85 -6.74 0.68
C HIS A 153 -22.08 -6.44 1.55
N MET A 154 -21.92 -5.66 2.61
CA MET A 154 -23.06 -5.24 3.44
C MET A 154 -24.07 -4.39 2.65
N VAL A 155 -23.58 -3.44 1.85
CA VAL A 155 -24.45 -2.62 0.98
C VAL A 155 -25.19 -3.50 -0.03
N ALA A 156 -24.53 -4.50 -0.63
CA ALA A 156 -25.18 -5.43 -1.54
C ALA A 156 -26.33 -6.22 -0.86
N ALA A 157 -26.10 -6.68 0.37
CA ALA A 157 -27.12 -7.36 1.18
C ALA A 157 -28.30 -6.43 1.53
N ASP A 158 -28.02 -5.18 1.89
CA ASP A 158 -29.06 -4.18 2.18
C ASP A 158 -29.90 -3.87 0.93
N LEU A 159 -29.25 -3.69 -0.23
CA LEU A 159 -29.93 -3.50 -1.50
C LEU A 159 -30.82 -4.70 -1.86
N ASP A 160 -30.39 -5.92 -1.56
CA ASP A 160 -31.20 -7.12 -1.77
C ASP A 160 -32.48 -7.11 -0.96
N HIS A 161 -32.37 -6.69 0.30
CA HIS A 161 -33.49 -6.56 1.22
C HIS A 161 -34.48 -5.49 0.72
N ASP A 162 -33.96 -4.33 0.32
CA ASP A 162 -34.75 -3.22 -0.22
C ASP A 162 -35.43 -3.60 -1.53
N LEU A 163 -34.72 -4.22 -2.46
CA LEU A 163 -35.29 -4.74 -3.70
C LEU A 163 -36.35 -5.78 -3.40
N SER A 164 -36.12 -6.69 -2.45
CA SER A 164 -37.14 -7.68 -2.06
C SER A 164 -38.42 -7.03 -1.54
N ARG A 165 -38.33 -5.91 -0.81
CA ARG A 165 -39.50 -5.13 -0.37
C ARG A 165 -40.17 -4.42 -1.55
N GLY A 166 -39.40 -3.72 -2.38
CA GLY A 166 -39.88 -3.01 -3.56
C GLY A 166 -40.55 -3.92 -4.59
N GLU A 167 -40.00 -5.11 -4.82
CA GLU A 167 -40.54 -6.10 -5.74
C GLU A 167 -41.90 -6.64 -5.28
N LYS A 168 -42.09 -6.86 -3.96
CA LYS A 168 -43.39 -7.25 -3.39
C LYS A 168 -44.45 -6.17 -3.65
N LEU A 169 -44.09 -4.90 -3.44
CA LEU A 169 -44.99 -3.76 -3.72
C LEU A 169 -45.33 -3.68 -5.21
N LEU A 170 -44.34 -3.75 -6.10
CA LEU A 170 -44.54 -3.76 -7.56
C LEU A 170 -45.38 -4.96 -8.04
N GLY A 171 -45.30 -6.08 -7.32
CA GLY A 171 -46.14 -7.24 -7.50
C GLY A 171 -47.61 -6.95 -7.17
N SER A 172 -47.88 -6.27 -6.04
CA SER A 172 -49.24 -5.95 -5.57
C SER A 172 -49.90 -4.76 -6.27
N LEU A 173 -49.12 -3.85 -6.87
CA LEU A 173 -49.60 -2.66 -7.59
C LEU A 173 -50.31 -2.95 -8.93
N GLY A 174 -50.38 -4.22 -9.34
CA GLY A 174 -51.11 -4.61 -10.54
C GLY A 174 -52.63 -4.62 -10.32
N GLY A 175 -53.41 -4.04 -11.24
CA GLY A 175 -54.88 -4.13 -11.21
C GLY A 175 -55.41 -5.56 -11.44
N LEU A 176 -56.72 -5.77 -11.23
CA LEU A 176 -57.43 -7.06 -11.30
C LEU A 176 -57.23 -7.88 -12.59
N PHE A 177 -56.74 -7.25 -13.66
CA PHE A 177 -56.45 -7.89 -14.96
C PHE A 177 -54.97 -7.96 -15.34
N SER A 178 -54.08 -7.48 -14.48
CA SER A 178 -52.64 -7.48 -14.76
C SER A 178 -52.00 -8.79 -14.26
N LYS A 179 -51.14 -9.39 -15.08
CA LYS A 179 -50.36 -10.57 -14.67
C LYS A 179 -49.53 -10.22 -13.43
N THR A 180 -49.63 -11.05 -12.38
CA THR A 180 -48.80 -10.93 -11.18
C THR A 180 -47.35 -11.12 -11.59
N TRP A 181 -46.54 -10.08 -11.41
CA TRP A 181 -45.12 -10.16 -11.74
C TRP A 181 -44.41 -10.90 -10.61
N LYS A 182 -43.73 -11.99 -10.97
CA LYS A 182 -42.85 -12.71 -10.05
C LYS A 182 -41.40 -12.37 -10.41
N PRO A 183 -40.61 -11.80 -9.50
CA PRO A 183 -39.20 -11.52 -9.76
C PRO A 183 -38.44 -12.83 -10.01
N LYS A 184 -37.48 -12.80 -10.94
CA LYS A 184 -36.60 -13.93 -11.20
C LYS A 184 -35.44 -13.86 -10.21
N ARG A 185 -35.48 -14.69 -9.17
CA ARG A 185 -34.35 -14.86 -8.23
C ARG A 185 -33.41 -15.91 -8.79
N THR A 186 -32.29 -15.48 -9.36
CA THR A 186 -31.31 -16.39 -9.98
C THR A 186 -30.30 -16.95 -8.98
N SER A 187 -30.06 -16.29 -7.84
CA SER A 187 -29.27 -16.79 -6.69
C SER A 187 -29.52 -15.91 -5.46
N PRO A 188 -29.37 -16.43 -4.22
CA PRO A 188 -29.31 -15.59 -3.02
C PRO A 188 -28.00 -14.78 -3.00
N ILE A 189 -28.04 -13.59 -2.38
CA ILE A 189 -26.84 -12.79 -2.12
C ILE A 189 -25.98 -13.51 -1.08
N ILE A 190 -24.69 -13.65 -1.39
CA ILE A 190 -23.72 -14.38 -0.58
C ILE A 190 -23.32 -13.53 0.62
N GLY A 191 -23.08 -12.24 0.41
CA GLY A 191 -22.72 -11.30 1.47
C GLY A 191 -21.29 -11.51 2.01
N PRO A 192 -20.92 -10.77 3.08
CA PRO A 192 -19.53 -10.72 3.52
C PRO A 192 -19.11 -12.03 4.17
N VAL A 193 -17.97 -12.58 3.73
CA VAL A 193 -17.32 -13.72 4.38
C VAL A 193 -16.59 -13.22 5.63
N ILE A 194 -17.30 -13.19 6.75
CA ILE A 194 -16.72 -12.79 8.04
C ILE A 194 -16.08 -14.03 8.69
N ILE A 195 -14.80 -14.28 8.39
CA ILE A 195 -13.99 -15.23 9.15
C ILE A 195 -13.68 -14.58 10.49
N ARG A 196 -14.54 -14.82 11.49
CA ARG A 196 -14.23 -14.46 12.88
C ARG A 196 -13.03 -15.32 13.31
N ASP A 197 -11.97 -14.66 13.77
CA ASP A 197 -10.72 -15.26 14.27
C ASP A 197 -9.62 -15.57 13.24
N ASP A 198 -9.56 -14.85 12.13
CA ASP A 198 -8.36 -14.88 11.27
C ASP A 198 -7.19 -14.11 11.94
N PRO A 199 -6.06 -14.77 12.26
CA PRO A 199 -4.89 -14.12 12.86
C PRO A 199 -4.32 -12.98 11.99
N THR A 200 -4.46 -13.05 10.68
CA THR A 200 -4.01 -12.01 9.74
C THR A 200 -4.79 -10.71 9.95
N HIS A 201 -6.10 -10.83 10.19
CA HIS A 201 -6.99 -9.70 10.42
C HIS A 201 -6.69 -8.99 11.74
N ARG A 202 -6.38 -9.74 12.80
CA ARG A 202 -5.96 -9.17 14.10
C ARG A 202 -4.63 -8.42 13.97
N ARG A 203 -3.69 -8.95 13.17
CA ARG A 203 -2.38 -8.33 12.94
C ARG A 203 -2.51 -7.06 12.09
N GLY A 204 -3.36 -7.05 11.06
CA GLY A 204 -3.67 -5.85 10.27
C GLY A 204 -4.20 -4.70 11.12
N ASN A 205 -5.19 -4.96 11.99
CA ASN A 205 -5.72 -3.97 12.94
C ASN A 205 -4.63 -3.41 13.87
N HIS A 206 -3.76 -4.27 14.39
CA HIS A 206 -2.65 -3.86 15.24
C HIS A 206 -1.64 -2.99 14.49
N LEU A 207 -1.36 -3.31 13.23
CA LEU A 207 -0.43 -2.55 12.39
C LEU A 207 -0.99 -1.16 12.05
N GLU A 208 -2.26 -1.07 11.71
CA GLU A 208 -2.94 0.21 11.45
C GLU A 208 -2.92 1.11 12.70
N GLN A 209 -3.17 0.54 13.88
CA GLN A 209 -3.10 1.30 15.12
C GLN A 209 -1.68 1.81 15.41
N ARG A 210 -0.66 1.01 15.10
CA ARG A 210 0.75 1.41 15.27
C ARG A 210 1.17 2.48 14.27
N GLU A 211 0.76 2.37 13.01
CA GLU A 211 1.00 3.40 12.00
C GLU A 211 0.34 4.73 12.40
N LYS A 212 -0.92 4.69 12.86
CA LYS A 212 -1.64 5.88 13.37
C LYS A 212 -0.96 6.54 14.55
N LEU A 213 -0.17 5.78 15.32
CA LEU A 213 0.62 6.28 16.45
C LEU A 213 2.06 6.66 16.06
N GLY A 214 2.43 6.54 14.77
CA GLY A 214 3.79 6.78 14.30
C GLY A 214 4.82 5.77 14.81
N LEU A 215 4.37 4.59 15.26
CA LEU A 215 5.21 3.54 15.83
C LEU A 215 5.50 2.49 14.76
N GLY A 216 6.58 2.68 13.99
CA GLY A 216 7.07 1.66 13.06
C GLY A 216 7.34 0.30 13.74
N PRO A 217 7.45 -0.80 12.97
CA PRO A 217 7.82 -2.10 13.52
C PRO A 217 9.24 -2.01 14.08
N THR A 218 9.34 -1.86 15.40
CA THR A 218 10.59 -2.01 16.11
C THR A 218 10.85 -3.50 16.26
N SER A 219 11.83 -4.02 15.53
CA SER A 219 12.36 -5.32 15.91
C SER A 219 12.86 -5.19 17.34
N LYS A 220 12.47 -6.14 18.21
CA LYS A 220 13.19 -6.40 19.46
C LYS A 220 14.51 -7.07 19.10
N GLY A 221 15.37 -6.36 18.37
CA GLY A 221 16.79 -6.64 18.31
C GLY A 221 17.41 -5.84 19.42
N GLN A 222 17.68 -6.49 20.56
CA GLN A 222 18.60 -5.96 21.54
C GLN A 222 19.93 -5.79 20.80
N SER A 223 20.20 -4.57 20.31
CA SER A 223 21.53 -4.19 19.88
C SER A 223 22.39 -4.37 21.11
N ASN A 224 23.10 -5.50 21.16
CA ASN A 224 24.07 -5.74 22.20
C ASN A 224 25.03 -4.56 22.08
N THR A 225 24.92 -3.62 23.02
CA THR A 225 25.81 -2.48 23.12
C THR A 225 27.14 -3.06 23.53
N ARG A 226 27.89 -3.56 22.54
CA ARG A 226 29.19 -4.13 22.78
C ARG A 226 30.14 -2.96 22.98
N THR A 227 30.79 -3.02 24.12
CA THR A 227 31.81 -2.11 24.63
C THR A 227 32.73 -1.65 23.50
N PRO A 228 33.09 -0.35 23.41
CA PRO A 228 34.00 0.13 22.36
C PRO A 228 35.29 -0.67 22.43
N LEU A 229 35.58 -1.43 21.38
CA LEU A 229 36.87 -2.10 21.24
C LEU A 229 37.97 -1.02 21.13
N PRO A 230 39.13 -1.22 21.79
CA PRO A 230 40.24 -0.28 21.71
C PRO A 230 40.65 -0.05 20.25
N GLU A 231 41.14 1.16 19.96
CA GLU A 231 41.59 1.56 18.63
C GLU A 231 42.54 0.49 18.04
N PRO A 232 42.19 -0.13 16.90
CA PRO A 232 42.92 -1.28 16.41
C PRO A 232 44.34 -0.87 16.04
N THR A 233 45.32 -1.46 16.74
CA THR A 233 46.73 -1.05 16.61
C THR A 233 47.42 -1.72 15.42
N ASN A 234 46.83 -2.81 14.90
CA ASN A 234 47.36 -3.59 13.77
C ASN A 234 46.26 -3.81 12.70
N ALA A 235 46.66 -3.90 11.43
CA ALA A 235 45.78 -4.22 10.30
C ALA A 235 44.89 -5.45 10.54
N LEU A 236 45.43 -6.52 11.14
CA LEU A 236 44.66 -7.72 11.48
C LEU A 236 43.54 -7.42 12.48
N GLN A 237 43.82 -6.60 13.50
CA GLN A 237 42.81 -6.18 14.47
C GLN A 237 41.74 -5.30 13.80
N LYS A 238 42.14 -4.45 12.85
CA LYS A 238 41.21 -3.61 12.10
C LYS A 238 40.27 -4.43 11.21
N VAL A 239 40.80 -5.45 10.53
CA VAL A 239 39.99 -6.41 9.77
C VAL A 239 39.02 -7.15 10.68
N GLU A 240 39.43 -7.60 11.87
CA GLU A 240 38.53 -8.29 12.80
C GLU A 240 37.40 -7.37 13.32
N VAL A 241 37.68 -6.08 13.54
CA VAL A 241 36.65 -5.09 13.88
C VAL A 241 35.66 -4.89 12.73
N GLU A 242 36.14 -4.75 11.49
CA GLU A 242 35.27 -4.64 10.32
C GLU A 242 34.43 -5.90 10.09
N LYS A 243 35.03 -7.08 10.28
CA LYS A 243 34.30 -8.36 10.24
C LYS A 243 33.22 -8.43 11.31
N ALA A 244 33.49 -8.00 12.54
CA ALA A 244 32.46 -7.96 13.58
C ALA A 244 31.28 -7.05 13.20
N LYS A 245 31.55 -5.89 12.58
CA LYS A 245 30.48 -5.02 12.05
C LYS A 245 29.69 -5.69 10.93
N GLN A 246 30.37 -6.41 10.04
CA GLN A 246 29.72 -7.17 8.97
C GLN A 246 28.82 -8.25 9.55
N ASP A 247 29.30 -9.02 10.53
CA ASP A 247 28.50 -10.07 11.19
C ASP A 247 27.27 -9.48 11.89
N ASP A 248 27.41 -8.36 12.60
CA ASP A 248 26.30 -7.65 13.23
C ASP A 248 25.29 -7.15 12.17
N GLY A 249 25.76 -6.50 11.10
CA GLY A 249 24.89 -6.00 10.03
C GLY A 249 24.17 -7.12 9.26
N LEU A 250 24.84 -8.26 9.02
CA LEU A 250 24.22 -9.43 8.39
C LEU A 250 23.17 -10.07 9.30
N SER A 251 23.40 -10.09 10.62
CA SER A 251 22.42 -10.53 11.60
C SER A 251 21.17 -9.63 11.58
N ASP A 252 21.34 -8.31 11.53
CA ASP A 252 20.22 -7.37 11.43
C ASP A 252 19.44 -7.52 10.11
N ILE A 253 20.13 -7.69 8.99
CA ILE A 253 19.50 -8.00 7.70
C ILE A 253 18.70 -9.31 7.79
N SER A 254 19.25 -10.35 8.42
CA SER A 254 18.56 -11.63 8.60
C SER A 254 17.28 -11.49 9.42
N ASN A 255 17.30 -10.66 10.48
CA ASN A 255 16.12 -10.38 11.29
C ASN A 255 15.05 -9.65 10.45
N ILE A 256 15.45 -8.63 9.69
CA ILE A 256 14.54 -7.89 8.80
C ILE A 256 13.93 -8.81 7.74
N LEU A 257 14.73 -9.71 7.17
CA LEU A 257 14.23 -10.67 6.18
C LEU A 257 13.20 -11.63 6.79
N GLY A 258 13.37 -12.01 8.07
CA GLY A 258 12.38 -12.73 8.84
C GLY A 258 11.05 -11.96 8.97
N ASP A 259 11.13 -10.68 9.36
CA ASP A 259 9.95 -9.80 9.43
C ASP A 259 9.27 -9.66 8.06
N LEU A 260 10.05 -9.45 6.99
CA LEU A 260 9.55 -9.33 5.61
C LEU A 260 8.84 -10.61 5.14
N LYS A 261 9.37 -11.79 5.49
CA LYS A 261 8.73 -13.07 5.18
C LYS A 261 7.38 -13.19 5.87
N ASP A 262 7.31 -12.89 7.17
CA ASP A 262 6.05 -12.97 7.93
C ASP A 262 5.01 -12.00 7.34
N MET A 263 5.43 -10.77 7.03
CA MET A 263 4.55 -9.80 6.36
C MET A 263 4.12 -10.27 4.97
N ALA A 264 4.99 -10.91 4.19
CA ALA A 264 4.63 -11.45 2.88
C ALA A 264 3.59 -12.58 2.97
N LEU A 265 3.69 -13.45 3.98
CA LEU A 265 2.68 -14.49 4.23
C LEU A 265 1.33 -13.89 4.66
N ASP A 266 1.36 -12.86 5.50
CA ASP A 266 0.15 -12.14 5.91
C ASP A 266 -0.50 -11.42 4.71
N MET A 267 0.30 -10.74 3.88
CA MET A 267 -0.17 -10.09 2.65
C MET A 267 -0.79 -11.10 1.69
N GLY A 268 -0.14 -12.24 1.47
CA GLY A 268 -0.66 -13.29 0.59
C GLY A 268 -2.02 -13.82 1.05
N SER A 269 -2.14 -14.11 2.35
CA SER A 269 -3.39 -14.60 2.93
C SER A 269 -4.53 -13.59 2.84
N GLU A 270 -4.26 -12.30 3.08
CA GLU A 270 -5.27 -11.24 2.95
C GLU A 270 -5.66 -11.00 1.47
N ILE A 271 -4.71 -11.11 0.53
CA ILE A 271 -5.00 -11.02 -0.92
C ILE A 271 -5.90 -12.18 -1.36
N ASP A 272 -5.59 -13.42 -0.96
CA ASP A 272 -6.40 -14.59 -1.31
C ASP A 272 -7.82 -14.45 -0.76
N ARG A 273 -7.95 -13.99 0.50
CA ARG A 273 -9.24 -13.70 1.13
C ARG A 273 -10.02 -12.61 0.37
N GLN A 274 -9.35 -11.54 -0.02
CA GLN A 274 -9.97 -10.46 -0.80
C GLN A 274 -10.40 -10.94 -2.20
N ASN A 275 -9.59 -11.77 -2.87
CA ASN A 275 -9.93 -12.33 -4.18
C ASN A 275 -11.21 -13.15 -4.14
N GLU A 276 -11.34 -14.04 -3.16
CA GLU A 276 -12.58 -14.82 -2.94
C GLU A 276 -13.78 -13.89 -2.66
N ALA A 277 -13.60 -12.91 -1.77
CA ALA A 277 -14.66 -11.95 -1.45
C ALA A 277 -15.05 -11.08 -2.66
N MET A 278 -14.13 -10.70 -3.55
CA MET A 278 -14.43 -9.99 -4.79
C MET A 278 -15.26 -10.84 -5.74
N GLY A 279 -14.96 -12.14 -5.86
CA GLY A 279 -15.77 -13.08 -6.64
C GLY A 279 -17.22 -13.10 -6.18
N HIS A 280 -17.44 -13.14 -4.86
CA HIS A 280 -18.78 -13.05 -4.29
C HIS A 280 -19.46 -11.69 -4.56
N VAL A 281 -18.74 -10.56 -4.40
CA VAL A 281 -19.30 -9.23 -4.71
C VAL A 281 -19.75 -9.16 -6.16
N GLN A 282 -18.93 -9.66 -7.10
CA GLN A 282 -19.26 -9.63 -8.51
C GLN A 282 -20.56 -10.39 -8.80
N GLN A 283 -20.72 -11.59 -8.23
CA GLN A 283 -21.94 -12.38 -8.36
C GLN A 283 -23.15 -11.65 -7.74
N ASP A 284 -22.98 -11.07 -6.55
CA ASP A 284 -24.02 -10.34 -5.84
C ASP A 284 -24.49 -9.12 -6.64
N VAL A 285 -23.55 -8.35 -7.18
CA VAL A 285 -23.83 -7.18 -8.02
C VAL A 285 -24.53 -7.57 -9.32
N ASP A 286 -24.13 -8.67 -9.98
CA ASP A 286 -24.80 -9.17 -11.18
C ASP A 286 -26.27 -9.56 -10.89
N VAL A 287 -26.52 -10.25 -9.77
CA VAL A 287 -27.87 -10.58 -9.32
C VAL A 287 -28.67 -9.30 -9.06
N LEU A 288 -28.13 -8.35 -8.29
CA LEU A 288 -28.79 -7.07 -8.00
C LEU A 288 -29.12 -6.31 -9.28
N ASN A 289 -28.19 -6.22 -10.23
CA ASN A 289 -28.38 -5.52 -11.50
C ASN A 289 -29.55 -6.13 -12.30
N THR A 290 -29.59 -7.47 -12.44
CA THR A 290 -30.70 -8.13 -13.15
C THR A 290 -32.06 -7.89 -12.47
N ARG A 291 -32.10 -7.88 -11.14
CA ARG A 291 -33.31 -7.61 -10.36
C ARG A 291 -33.78 -6.17 -10.50
N VAL A 292 -32.87 -5.19 -10.38
CA VAL A 292 -33.16 -3.76 -10.57
C VAL A 292 -33.74 -3.52 -11.98
N LEU A 293 -33.13 -4.09 -13.02
CA LEU A 293 -33.64 -3.98 -14.39
C LEU A 293 -35.03 -4.61 -14.54
N GLY A 294 -35.27 -5.75 -13.90
CA GLY A 294 -36.57 -6.41 -13.85
C GLY A 294 -37.64 -5.54 -13.19
N ALA A 295 -37.33 -4.97 -12.01
CA ALA A 295 -38.20 -4.08 -11.27
C ALA A 295 -38.52 -2.80 -12.06
N ASN A 296 -37.51 -2.19 -12.70
CA ASN A 296 -37.68 -0.99 -13.54
C ASN A 296 -38.59 -1.28 -14.75
N ARG A 297 -38.40 -2.41 -15.43
CA ARG A 297 -39.30 -2.84 -16.53
C ARG A 297 -40.74 -3.03 -16.05
N ARG A 298 -40.95 -3.62 -14.87
CA ARG A 298 -42.29 -3.78 -14.29
C ARG A 298 -42.91 -2.42 -13.96
N ALA A 299 -42.15 -1.53 -13.32
CA ALA A 299 -42.61 -0.18 -12.96
C ALA A 299 -43.04 0.61 -14.20
N ARG A 300 -42.27 0.57 -15.29
CA ARG A 300 -42.63 1.23 -16.56
C ARG A 300 -43.94 0.70 -17.16
N ARG A 301 -44.11 -0.63 -17.19
CA ARG A 301 -45.36 -1.25 -17.65
C ARG A 301 -46.58 -0.84 -16.81
N LEU A 302 -46.42 -0.70 -15.49
CA LEU A 302 -47.48 -0.23 -14.60
C LEU A 302 -47.85 1.23 -14.87
N LEU A 303 -46.89 2.05 -15.27
CA LEU A 303 -47.10 3.45 -15.66
C LEU A 303 -47.63 3.61 -17.11
N GLY A 304 -47.80 2.50 -17.86
CA GLY A 304 -48.18 2.55 -19.28
C GLY A 304 -47.11 3.16 -20.19
N LYS A 305 -45.83 3.13 -19.77
CA LYS A 305 -44.66 3.64 -20.51
C LYS A 305 -43.75 2.51 -20.97
#